data_AF-A0A2A2WGD2-F1
#
_entry.id   AF-A0A2A2WGD2-F1
#
_cell.length_a   1.000
_cell.length_b   1.000
_cell.length_c   1.000
_cell.angle_alpha   90.00
_cell.angle_beta   90.00
_cell.angle_gamma   90.00
#
_symmetry.space_group_name_H-M   'P 1'
#
loop_
_entity.id
_entity.type
_entity.pdbx_description
1 polymer ?
#
loop_
_entity_poly.entity_id
_entity_poly.type
_entity_poly.pdbx_seq_one_letter_code
_entity_poly.pdbx_strand_id
1 'polypeptide(L)'
;MFVWIDRLLLLALVLVVAVLTMTSLPSLGGETLGGQMLLAHMMASGVLVMGLPIFALFFLRYFVAKRPTSRVQNLGYLATVATGLVTIVTVFLCMLPIPSTHQMHSLMSIHAWAGFAMIPAIVVLLIGARATRSASHPHS
;
A
#
# COMPACT_ATOMS: atom_id res chain seq x y z
N MET A 1 16.70 -15.91 -8.77
CA MET A 1 15.65 -15.21 -9.54
C MET A 1 14.53 -14.66 -8.65
N PHE A 2 13.85 -15.49 -7.84
CA PHE A 2 12.72 -15.05 -7.01
C PHE A 2 12.99 -13.89 -6.04
N VAL A 3 14.19 -13.81 -5.46
CA VAL A 3 14.58 -12.73 -4.53
C VAL A 3 14.65 -11.36 -5.23
N TRP A 4 15.06 -11.32 -6.50
CA TRP A 4 15.11 -10.08 -7.28
C TRP A 4 13.71 -9.58 -7.63
N ILE A 5 12.80 -10.50 -7.95
CA ILE A 5 11.39 -10.18 -8.19
C ILE A 5 10.76 -9.59 -6.91
N ASP A 6 11.01 -10.18 -5.74
CA ASP A 6 10.49 -9.64 -4.48
C ASP A 6 11.00 -8.22 -4.20
N ARG A 7 12.30 -7.99 -4.44
CA ARG A 7 12.92 -6.66 -4.26
C ARG A 7 12.33 -5.64 -5.23
N LEU A 8 12.13 -6.02 -6.48
CA LEU A 8 11.54 -5.15 -7.50
C LEU A 8 10.09 -4.79 -7.15
N LEU A 9 9.27 -5.79 -6.78
CA LEU A 9 7.88 -5.56 -6.38
C LEU A 9 7.77 -4.68 -5.14
N LEU A 10 8.61 -4.94 -4.13
CA LEU A 10 8.62 -4.16 -2.89
C LEU A 10 9.14 -2.73 -3.12
N LEU A 11 10.16 -2.55 -3.96
CA LEU A 11 10.63 -1.22 -4.36
C LEU A 11 9.57 -0.46 -5.14
N ALA A 12 8.93 -1.11 -6.12
CA ALA A 12 7.85 -0.51 -6.89
C ALA A 12 6.67 -0.09 -6.00
N LEU A 13 6.28 -0.94 -5.05
CA LEU A 13 5.24 -0.61 -4.07
C LEU A 13 5.62 0.61 -3.23
N VAL A 14 6.84 0.65 -2.68
CA VAL A 14 7.33 1.79 -1.90
C VAL A 14 7.31 3.08 -2.73
N LEU A 15 7.78 3.03 -3.97
CA LEU A 15 7.81 4.21 -4.85
C LEU A 15 6.40 4.71 -5.17
N VAL A 16 5.47 3.81 -5.50
CA VAL A 16 4.07 4.18 -5.77
C VAL A 16 3.42 4.82 -4.55
N VAL A 17 3.61 4.24 -3.36
CA VAL A 17 3.04 4.81 -2.12
C VAL A 17 3.69 6.14 -1.75
N ALA A 18 4.99 6.30 -2.00
CA ALA A 18 5.66 7.58 -1.80
C ALA A 18 5.07 8.67 -2.70
N VAL A 19 4.87 8.38 -3.99
CA VAL A 19 4.23 9.32 -4.94
C VAL A 19 2.80 9.65 -4.52
N LEU A 20 2.01 8.64 -4.15
CA LEU A 20 0.63 8.85 -3.68
C LEU A 20 0.58 9.70 -2.41
N THR A 21 1.49 9.45 -1.47
CA THR A 21 1.61 10.23 -0.24
C THR A 21 1.98 11.68 -0.53
N MET A 22 3.01 11.90 -1.37
CA MET A 22 3.46 13.26 -1.70
C MET A 22 2.36 14.05 -2.41
N THR A 23 1.63 13.40 -3.32
CA THR A 23 0.51 14.04 -4.02
C THR A 23 -0.69 14.30 -3.10
N SER A 24 -0.87 13.53 -2.02
CA SER A 24 -1.95 13.71 -1.05
C SER A 24 -1.60 14.57 0.16
N LEU A 25 -0.33 15.00 0.35
CA LEU A 25 0.06 15.84 1.49
C LEU A 25 -0.79 17.11 1.67
N PRO A 26 -1.13 17.88 0.60
CA PRO A 26 -1.93 19.09 0.76
C PRO A 26 -3.33 18.85 1.34
N SER A 27 -3.89 17.64 1.16
CA SER A 27 -5.21 17.32 1.70
C SER A 27 -5.24 17.26 3.23
N LEU A 28 -4.08 17.11 3.90
CA LEU A 28 -3.98 17.22 5.35
C LEU A 28 -4.16 18.67 5.85
N GLY A 29 -3.84 19.65 5.01
CA GLY A 29 -4.04 21.08 5.28
C GLY A 29 -5.44 21.59 4.93
N GLY A 30 -6.34 20.71 4.48
CA GLY A 30 -7.68 21.09 4.02
C GLY A 30 -7.75 21.56 2.57
N GLU A 31 -6.64 21.54 1.82
CA GLU A 31 -6.63 21.89 0.41
C GLU A 31 -7.21 20.75 -0.45
N THR A 32 -7.92 21.12 -1.51
CA THR A 32 -8.46 20.13 -2.45
C THR A 32 -7.41 19.74 -3.48
N LEU A 33 -7.33 18.45 -3.78
CA LEU A 33 -6.49 17.91 -4.85
C LEU A 33 -7.07 18.32 -6.21
N GLY A 34 -6.34 19.15 -6.96
CA GLY A 34 -6.75 19.63 -8.27
C GLY A 34 -5.64 19.60 -9.32
N GLY A 35 -6.00 19.81 -10.58
CA GLY A 35 -5.06 19.99 -11.69
C GLY A 35 -4.07 18.84 -11.90
N GLN A 36 -2.79 19.18 -12.14
CA GLN A 36 -1.73 18.22 -12.43
C GLN A 36 -1.43 17.27 -11.25
N MET A 37 -1.61 17.75 -10.01
CA MET A 37 -1.36 16.94 -8.82
C MET A 37 -2.40 15.82 -8.70
N LEU A 38 -3.68 16.14 -8.97
CA LEU A 38 -4.75 15.15 -9.05
C LEU A 38 -4.46 14.13 -10.16
N LEU A 39 -4.05 14.58 -11.35
CA LEU A 39 -3.70 13.68 -12.45
C LEU A 39 -2.58 12.71 -12.06
N ALA A 40 -1.50 13.21 -11.46
CA ALA A 40 -0.39 12.38 -10.98
C ALA A 40 -0.84 11.38 -9.91
N HIS A 41 -1.68 11.80 -8.97
CA HIS A 41 -2.26 10.92 -7.95
C HIS A 41 -3.11 9.81 -8.58
N MET A 42 -3.93 10.14 -9.58
CA MET A 42 -4.78 9.16 -10.27
C MET A 42 -3.96 8.17 -11.11
N MET A 43 -2.91 8.63 -11.79
CA MET A 43 -1.99 7.75 -12.53
C MET A 43 -1.27 6.77 -11.59
N ALA A 44 -0.71 7.28 -10.49
CA ALA A 44 -0.06 6.43 -9.48
C ALA A 44 -1.06 5.46 -8.81
N SER A 45 -2.31 5.89 -8.62
CA SER A 45 -3.39 5.05 -8.11
C SER A 45 -3.68 3.89 -9.04
N GLY A 46 -3.68 4.11 -10.36
CA GLY A 46 -3.82 3.02 -11.34
C GLY A 46 -2.72 1.97 -11.22
N VAL A 47 -1.47 2.40 -11.00
CA VAL A 47 -0.35 1.48 -10.74
C VAL A 47 -0.57 0.69 -9.44
N LEU A 48 -1.05 1.34 -8.37
CA LEU A 48 -1.35 0.65 -7.11
C LEU A 48 -2.49 -0.36 -7.26
N VAL A 49 -3.58 0.01 -7.94
CA VAL A 49 -4.75 -0.86 -8.17
C VAL A 49 -4.36 -2.16 -8.87
N MET A 50 -3.47 -2.09 -9.86
CA MET A 50 -2.99 -3.27 -10.59
C MET A 50 -1.84 -3.98 -9.87
N GLY A 51 -0.93 -3.23 -9.25
CA GLY A 51 0.29 -3.75 -8.62
C GLY A 51 0.06 -4.43 -7.28
N LEU A 52 -0.87 -3.92 -6.46
CA LEU A 52 -1.13 -4.47 -5.13
C LEU A 52 -1.66 -5.92 -5.16
N PRO A 53 -2.61 -6.30 -6.04
CA PRO A 53 -3.02 -7.71 -6.17
C PRO A 53 -1.88 -8.63 -6.60
N ILE A 54 -1.03 -8.18 -7.54
CA ILE A 54 0.15 -8.94 -7.98
C ILE A 54 1.12 -9.13 -6.82
N PHE A 55 1.40 -8.06 -6.08
CA PHE A 55 2.23 -8.09 -4.88
C PHE A 55 1.66 -9.05 -3.83
N ALA A 56 0.36 -8.97 -3.54
CA ALA A 56 -0.33 -9.82 -2.56
C ALA A 56 -0.23 -11.30 -2.94
N LEU A 57 -0.59 -11.67 -4.17
CA LEU A 57 -0.52 -13.06 -4.64
C LEU A 57 0.90 -13.61 -4.59
N PHE A 58 1.89 -12.81 -5.01
CA PHE A 58 3.28 -13.25 -5.04
C PHE A 58 3.85 -13.43 -3.63
N PHE A 59 3.51 -12.56 -2.69
CA PHE A 59 3.98 -12.65 -1.30
C PHE A 59 3.21 -13.67 -0.47
N LEU A 60 2.01 -14.10 -0.88
CA LEU A 60 1.24 -15.13 -0.19
C LEU A 60 2.02 -16.46 -0.05
N ARG A 61 2.92 -16.75 -0.98
CA ARG A 61 3.83 -17.92 -0.92
C ARG A 61 4.63 -18.00 0.38
N TYR A 62 4.93 -16.86 1.00
CA TYR A 62 5.69 -16.80 2.23
C TYR A 62 4.90 -17.26 3.46
N PHE A 63 3.56 -17.19 3.41
CA PHE A 63 2.69 -17.76 4.43
C PHE A 63 2.54 -19.27 4.27
N VAL A 64 2.42 -19.75 3.03
CA VAL A 64 2.16 -21.18 2.75
C VAL A 64 3.43 -22.03 2.93
N ALA A 65 4.61 -21.53 2.54
CA ALA A 65 5.80 -22.35 2.37
C ALA A 65 6.60 -22.65 3.67
N LYS A 66 6.06 -22.43 4.88
CA LYS A 66 6.79 -22.56 6.17
C LYS A 66 8.20 -21.95 6.16
N ARG A 67 8.40 -20.86 5.41
CA ARG A 67 9.70 -20.17 5.36
C ARG A 67 9.92 -19.41 6.66
N PRO A 68 11.17 -19.25 7.12
CA PRO A 68 11.47 -18.41 8.28
C PRO A 68 11.19 -16.96 7.89
N THR A 69 9.98 -16.49 8.18
CA THR A 69 9.58 -15.07 8.03
C THR A 69 9.30 -14.49 9.41
N SER A 70 9.83 -13.30 9.67
CA SER A 70 9.53 -12.58 10.91
C SER A 70 8.03 -12.30 11.03
N ARG A 71 7.48 -12.44 12.25
CA ARG A 71 6.09 -12.05 12.55
C ARG A 71 5.81 -10.60 12.17
N VAL A 72 6.82 -9.73 12.32
CA VAL A 72 6.76 -8.31 11.94
C VAL A 72 6.55 -8.15 10.43
N GLN A 73 7.22 -8.99 9.61
CA GLN A 73 7.06 -8.97 8.16
C GLN A 73 5.64 -9.37 7.76
N ASN A 74 5.10 -10.42 8.39
CA ASN A 74 3.76 -10.91 8.11
C ASN A 74 2.68 -9.89 8.50
N LEU A 75 2.85 -9.23 9.65
CA LEU A 75 1.95 -8.15 10.08
C LEU A 75 2.02 -6.96 9.12
N GLY A 76 3.22 -6.50 8.76
CA GLY A 76 3.39 -5.39 7.81
C GLY A 76 2.81 -5.71 6.44
N TYR A 77 3.01 -6.93 5.94
CA TYR A 77 2.39 -7.40 4.71
C TYR A 77 0.87 -7.35 4.79
N LEU A 78 0.27 -7.96 5.83
CA LEU A 78 -1.18 -8.02 5.96
C LEU A 78 -1.79 -6.62 6.10
N ALA A 79 -1.16 -5.76 6.90
CA ALA A 79 -1.58 -4.37 7.06
C ALA A 79 -1.49 -3.59 5.74
N THR A 80 -0.42 -3.79 4.96
CA THR A 80 -0.23 -3.12 3.66
C THR A 80 -1.30 -3.54 2.67
N VAL A 81 -1.57 -4.86 2.57
CA VAL A 81 -2.61 -5.37 1.69
C VAL A 81 -4.00 -4.91 2.13
N ALA A 82 -4.31 -4.98 3.43
CA ALA A 82 -5.61 -4.58 3.96
C ALA A 82 -5.89 -3.08 3.74
N THR A 83 -4.96 -2.21 4.13
CA THR A 83 -5.11 -0.75 3.94
C THR A 83 -5.15 -0.37 2.47
N GLY A 84 -4.33 -0.98 1.62
CA GLY A 84 -4.37 -0.79 0.18
C GLY A 84 -5.70 -1.24 -0.44
N LEU A 85 -6.23 -2.40 -0.05
CA LEU A 85 -7.55 -2.86 -0.52
C LEU A 85 -8.68 -1.93 -0.07
N VAL A 86 -8.68 -1.46 1.18
CA VAL A 86 -9.67 -0.47 1.64
C VAL A 86 -9.57 0.81 0.82
N THR A 87 -8.35 1.29 0.54
CA THR A 87 -8.11 2.47 -0.31
C THR A 87 -8.68 2.29 -1.72
N ILE A 88 -8.48 1.12 -2.33
CA ILE A 88 -9.00 0.77 -3.66
C ILE A 88 -10.53 0.66 -3.65
N VAL A 89 -11.09 -0.06 -2.68
CA VAL A 89 -12.55 -0.25 -2.59
C VAL A 89 -13.26 1.09 -2.40
N THR A 90 -12.75 1.95 -1.51
CA THR A 90 -13.35 3.26 -1.26
C THR A 90 -13.36 4.15 -2.51
N VAL A 91 -12.27 4.20 -3.28
CA VAL A 91 -12.26 5.03 -4.51
C VAL A 91 -13.24 4.49 -5.56
N PHE A 92 -13.35 3.18 -5.72
CA PHE A 92 -14.32 2.60 -6.65
C PHE A 92 -15.76 2.85 -6.21
N LEU A 93 -16.06 2.76 -4.90
CA LEU A 93 -17.38 3.09 -4.37
C LEU A 93 -17.72 4.57 -4.60
N CYS A 94 -16.75 5.48 -4.48
CA CYS A 94 -16.94 6.90 -4.80
C CYS A 94 -17.24 7.17 -6.29
N MET A 95 -16.86 6.27 -7.19
CA MET A 95 -17.14 6.40 -8.63
C MET A 95 -18.53 5.88 -9.02
N LEU A 96 -19.22 5.16 -8.13
CA LEU A 96 -20.57 4.66 -8.40
C LEU A 96 -21.60 5.77 -8.19
N PRO A 97 -22.65 5.85 -9.03
CA PRO A 97 -23.74 6.81 -8.86
C PRO A 97 -24.77 6.31 -7.82
N ILE A 98 -24.30 5.88 -6.65
CA ILE A 98 -25.11 5.26 -5.60
C ILE A 98 -24.98 6.02 -4.26
N PRO A 99 -23.78 6.36 -3.77
CA PRO A 99 -23.64 7.03 -2.48
C PRO A 99 -24.24 8.44 -2.49
N SER A 100 -24.94 8.80 -1.42
CA SER A 100 -25.36 10.18 -1.17
C SER A 100 -24.16 11.09 -0.88
N THR A 101 -24.34 12.42 -0.91
CA THR A 101 -23.26 13.38 -0.60
C THR A 101 -22.59 13.12 0.76
N HIS A 102 -23.39 12.80 1.78
CA HIS A 102 -22.86 12.46 3.11
C HIS A 102 -22.04 11.16 3.10
N GLN A 103 -22.51 10.14 2.36
CA GLN A 103 -21.77 8.90 2.19
C GLN A 103 -20.48 9.12 1.40
N MET A 104 -20.50 10.00 0.39
CA MET A 104 -19.31 10.37 -0.39
C MET A 104 -18.23 10.99 0.50
N HIS A 105 -18.59 11.96 1.35
CA HIS A 105 -17.64 12.53 2.32
C HIS A 105 -17.09 11.48 3.28
N SER A 106 -17.93 10.55 3.73
CA SER A 106 -17.50 9.46 4.61
C SER A 106 -16.51 8.53 3.89
N LEU A 107 -16.79 8.13 2.66
CA LEU A 107 -15.91 7.30 1.84
C LEU A 107 -14.59 8.00 1.53
N MET A 108 -14.61 9.30 1.20
CA MET A 108 -13.41 10.11 0.99
C MET A 108 -12.54 10.20 2.25
N SER A 109 -13.17 10.35 3.42
CA SER A 109 -12.46 10.31 4.71
C SER A 109 -11.81 8.95 4.96
N ILE A 110 -12.55 7.86 4.78
CA ILE A 110 -12.02 6.50 4.93
C ILE A 110 -10.88 6.25 3.93
N HIS A 111 -11.04 6.68 2.67
CA HIS A 111 -10.01 6.59 1.64
C HIS A 111 -8.72 7.30 2.06
N ALA A 112 -8.84 8.53 2.55
CA ALA A 112 -7.69 9.30 3.03
C ALA A 112 -6.98 8.60 4.19
N TRP A 113 -7.72 8.20 5.23
CA TRP A 113 -7.14 7.51 6.37
C TRP A 113 -6.52 6.16 6.00
N ALA A 114 -7.17 5.37 5.14
CA ALA A 114 -6.63 4.10 4.66
C ALA A 114 -5.35 4.29 3.83
N GLY A 115 -5.33 5.29 2.95
CA GLY A 115 -4.16 5.65 2.15
C GLY A 115 -2.97 6.05 3.03
N PHE A 116 -3.18 6.92 4.01
CA PHE A 116 -2.13 7.32 4.96
C PHE A 116 -1.70 6.17 5.89
N ALA A 117 -2.63 5.31 6.31
CA ALA A 117 -2.32 4.13 7.14
C ALA A 117 -1.43 3.10 6.42
N MET A 118 -1.39 3.13 5.08
CA MET A 118 -0.51 2.26 4.31
C MET A 118 0.98 2.64 4.47
N ILE A 119 1.29 3.90 4.84
CA ILE A 119 2.67 4.36 5.09
C ILE A 119 3.30 3.60 6.27
N PRO A 120 2.76 3.66 7.51
CA PRO A 120 3.33 2.89 8.61
C PRO A 120 3.26 1.38 8.37
N ALA A 121 2.25 0.87 7.65
CA ALA A 121 2.18 -0.54 7.28
C ALA A 121 3.38 -0.99 6.42
N ILE A 122 3.74 -0.19 5.42
CA ILE A 122 4.94 -0.42 4.60
C ILE A 122 6.21 -0.31 5.44
N VAL A 123 6.31 0.66 6.35
CA VAL A 123 7.48 0.77 7.25
C VAL A 123 7.64 -0.50 8.08
N VAL A 124 6.56 -1.01 8.67
CA VAL A 124 6.57 -2.29 9.43
C VAL A 124 6.99 -3.45 8.53
N LEU A 125 6.47 -3.52 7.30
CA LEU A 125 6.86 -4.53 6.32
C LEU A 125 8.36 -4.48 6.00
N LEU A 126 8.92 -3.27 5.79
CA LEU A 126 10.35 -3.06 5.50
C LEU A 126 11.23 -3.47 6.68
N ILE A 127 10.85 -3.12 7.90
CA ILE A 127 11.54 -3.53 9.13
C ILE A 127 11.53 -5.05 9.25
N GLY A 128 10.36 -5.67 9.09
CA GLY A 128 10.21 -7.12 9.12
C GLY A 128 11.05 -7.83 8.06
N ALA A 129 11.05 -7.31 6.83
CA ALA A 129 11.84 -7.87 5.73
C ALA A 129 13.36 -7.77 5.98
N ARG A 130 13.82 -6.70 6.64
CA ARG A 130 15.24 -6.59 7.07
C ARG A 130 15.57 -7.58 8.19
N ALA A 131 14.72 -7.68 9.21
CA ALA A 131 14.92 -8.59 10.34
C ALA A 131 15.01 -10.06 9.89
N THR A 132 14.15 -10.47 8.94
CA THR A 132 14.18 -11.82 8.36
C THR A 132 15.51 -12.12 7.66
N ARG A 133 16.14 -11.13 7.01
CA ARG A 133 17.44 -11.33 6.34
C ARG A 133 18.59 -11.48 7.34
N SER A 134 18.61 -10.65 8.38
CA SER A 134 19.62 -10.75 9.45
C SER A 134 19.59 -12.11 10.14
N ALA A 135 18.39 -12.68 10.36
CA ALA A 135 18.26 -14.02 10.93
C ALA A 135 18.74 -15.15 10.00
N SER A 136 18.79 -14.93 8.68
CA SER A 136 19.26 -15.92 7.70
C SER A 136 20.77 -15.93 7.46
N HIS A 137 21.49 -14.93 7.95
CA HIS A 137 22.96 -14.85 7.94
C HIS A 137 23.49 -14.74 9.37
N PRO A 138 23.46 -15.82 10.17
CA PRO A 138 24.22 -15.84 11.41
C PRO A 138 25.71 -15.72 11.05
N HIS A 139 26.39 -14.74 11.66
CA HIS A 139 27.80 -14.44 11.50
C HIS A 139 28.64 -15.72 11.37
N SER A 140 29.22 -15.93 10.18
CA SER A 140 30.33 -16.83 9.91
C SER A 140 31.64 -16.16 10.28
#